data_AF-A0A497M465-F1
#
_entry.id   AF-A0A497M465-F1
#
_cell.length_a   1.000
_cell.length_b   1.000
_cell.length_c   1.000
_cell.angle_alpha   90.00
_cell.angle_beta   90.00
_cell.angle_gamma   90.00
#
_symmetry.space_group_name_H-M   'P 1'
#
loop_
_entity.id
_entity.type
_entity.pdbx_description
1 polymer ?
#
loop_
_entity_poly.entity_id
_entity_poly.type
_entity_poly.pdbx_seq_one_letter_code
_entity_poly.pdbx_strand_id
1 'polypeptide(L)'
;KKILCRTYYDESEEYSVAEGFPWIMFRVRKRDEEPPPARESIINSIKLAVELAQTPFIDRYANGLTAYDVWIKDLENEEMFSKMNQKELFIHWHINGWIYDSLYDARNAAVEYLKKAEKILDGKNREIIKEAAEKFERVRKAIFENWIYFTMPHWVSQGRTWTPKATIETDKWTPEMRRKGAEALKNIKKLEQEAFNILKKIK
;
A
#
# COMPACT_ATOMS: atom_id res chain seq x y z
N LYS A 1 6.42 -31.24 21.89
CA LYS A 1 5.45 -31.34 20.77
C LYS A 1 6.18 -30.94 19.49
N LYS A 2 6.11 -31.75 18.41
CA LYS A 2 6.68 -31.40 17.10
C LYS A 2 5.60 -30.67 16.30
N ILE A 3 5.95 -29.56 15.64
CA ILE A 3 5.05 -28.88 14.69
C ILE A 3 5.34 -29.44 13.31
N LEU A 4 4.30 -29.89 12.63
CA LEU A 4 4.39 -30.30 11.23
C LEU A 4 3.98 -29.11 10.37
N CYS A 5 4.78 -28.78 9.37
CA CYS A 5 4.54 -27.68 8.45
C CYS A 5 4.81 -28.11 7.00
N ARG A 6 4.22 -27.38 6.07
CA ARG A 6 4.56 -27.44 4.65
C ARG A 6 4.80 -26.02 4.16
N THR A 7 5.91 -25.80 3.47
CA THR A 7 6.28 -24.50 2.92
C THR A 7 5.90 -24.42 1.44
N TYR A 8 5.93 -23.22 0.86
CA TYR A 8 5.72 -23.02 -0.58
C TYR A 8 6.86 -23.63 -1.43
N TYR A 9 8.00 -23.94 -0.80
CA TYR A 9 9.17 -24.54 -1.46
C TYR A 9 9.16 -26.07 -1.44
N ASP A 10 8.20 -26.69 -0.73
CA ASP A 10 8.14 -28.14 -0.61
C ASP A 10 7.54 -28.73 -1.89
N GLU A 11 8.27 -29.61 -2.56
CA GLU A 11 7.85 -30.26 -3.81
C GLU A 11 6.83 -31.39 -3.59
N SER A 12 6.68 -31.86 -2.36
CA SER A 12 5.77 -32.95 -1.99
C SER A 12 4.58 -32.43 -1.18
N GLU A 13 3.49 -33.20 -1.18
CA GLU A 13 2.34 -32.89 -0.33
C GLU A 13 2.54 -33.27 1.14
N GLU A 14 3.62 -33.99 1.47
CA GLU A 14 3.93 -34.44 2.81
C GLU A 14 4.32 -33.28 3.73
N TYR A 15 4.04 -33.42 5.03
CA TYR A 15 4.41 -32.42 6.03
C TYR A 15 5.78 -32.73 6.61
N SER A 16 6.64 -31.73 6.68
CA SER A 16 7.95 -31.78 7.33
C SER A 16 7.88 -31.30 8.77
N VAL A 17 8.84 -31.70 9.60
CA VAL A 17 8.96 -31.13 10.96
C VAL A 17 9.53 -29.72 10.83
N ALA A 18 8.84 -28.74 11.42
CA ALA A 18 9.30 -27.35 11.41
C ALA A 18 10.67 -27.22 12.09
N GLU A 19 11.64 -26.63 11.40
CA GLU A 19 13.00 -26.41 11.91
C GLU A 19 13.04 -25.35 13.03
N GLY A 20 12.02 -24.50 13.09
CA GLY A 20 11.85 -23.47 14.12
C GLY A 20 10.37 -23.26 14.43
N PHE A 21 10.09 -22.60 15.56
CA PHE A 21 8.73 -22.21 15.88
C PHE A 21 8.27 -21.11 14.91
N PRO A 22 7.09 -21.22 14.28
CA PRO A 22 6.63 -20.23 13.32
C PRO A 22 6.45 -18.86 13.99
N TRP A 23 6.91 -17.81 13.30
CA TRP A 23 6.80 -16.43 13.78
C TRP A 23 5.35 -15.96 13.92
N ILE A 24 4.45 -16.48 13.07
CA ILE A 24 3.00 -16.20 13.10
C ILE A 24 2.26 -17.52 12.87
N MET A 25 1.30 -17.84 13.73
CA MET A 25 0.34 -18.92 13.50
C MET A 25 -1.04 -18.32 13.26
N PHE A 26 -1.47 -18.33 12.00
CA PHE A 26 -2.81 -17.88 11.64
C PHE A 26 -3.72 -19.09 11.43
N ARG A 27 -4.77 -19.21 12.26
CA ARG A 27 -5.76 -20.28 12.13
C ARG A 27 -7.07 -19.69 11.63
N VAL A 28 -7.37 -19.92 10.35
CA VAL A 28 -8.71 -19.66 9.81
C VAL A 28 -9.58 -20.86 10.15
N ARG A 29 -10.66 -20.63 10.90
CA ARG A 29 -11.74 -21.61 11.00
C ARG A 29 -12.65 -21.42 9.79
N LYS A 30 -13.00 -22.52 9.12
CA LYS A 30 -14.11 -22.49 8.18
C LYS A 30 -15.34 -22.00 8.96
N ARG A 31 -16.01 -20.98 8.43
CA ARG A 31 -17.34 -20.62 8.94
C ARG A 31 -18.32 -21.64 8.37
N ASP A 32 -19.24 -22.10 9.22
CA ASP A 32 -20.29 -23.03 8.81
C ASP A 32 -21.38 -22.33 7.96
N GLU A 33 -21.38 -21.00 7.94
CA GLU A 33 -22.26 -20.16 7.13
C GLU A 33 -21.83 -20.15 5.65
N GLU A 34 -22.81 -20.16 4.75
CA GLU A 34 -22.56 -19.93 3.33
C GLU A 34 -22.03 -18.50 3.11
N PRO A 35 -21.04 -18.32 2.22
CA PRO A 35 -20.52 -16.99 1.91
C PRO A 35 -21.59 -16.14 1.22
N PRO A 36 -21.61 -14.82 1.49
CA PRO A 36 -22.57 -13.94 0.82
C PRO A 36 -22.36 -13.95 -0.70
N PRO A 37 -23.42 -13.73 -1.49
CA PRO A 37 -23.32 -13.65 -2.94
C PRO A 37 -22.23 -12.66 -3.40
N ALA A 38 -21.61 -12.92 -4.55
CA ALA A 38 -20.48 -12.12 -5.03
C ALA A 38 -20.76 -10.61 -5.06
N ARG A 39 -21.96 -10.21 -5.51
CA ARG A 39 -22.42 -8.82 -5.52
C ARG A 39 -22.42 -8.18 -4.12
N GLU A 40 -22.93 -8.90 -3.13
CA GLU A 40 -22.98 -8.44 -1.76
C GLU A 40 -21.57 -8.38 -1.15
N SER A 41 -20.76 -9.41 -1.37
CA SER A 41 -19.35 -9.44 -0.96
C SER A 41 -18.57 -8.23 -1.47
N ILE A 42 -18.76 -7.87 -2.74
CA ILE A 42 -18.12 -6.72 -3.38
C ILE A 42 -18.58 -5.41 -2.72
N ILE A 43 -19.89 -5.21 -2.54
CA ILE A 43 -20.42 -4.00 -1.92
C ILE A 43 -19.91 -3.86 -0.49
N ASN A 44 -19.91 -4.95 0.29
CA ASN A 44 -19.46 -4.94 1.68
C ASN A 44 -17.96 -4.66 1.79
N SER A 45 -17.13 -5.22 0.91
CA SER A 45 -15.69 -4.92 0.93
C SER A 45 -15.38 -3.48 0.54
N ILE A 46 -16.15 -2.88 -0.37
CA ILE A 46 -16.01 -1.45 -0.72
C ILE A 46 -16.44 -0.56 0.44
N LYS A 47 -17.55 -0.89 1.12
CA LYS A 47 -17.98 -0.17 2.33
C LYS A 47 -16.91 -0.22 3.41
N LEU A 48 -16.34 -1.39 3.66
CA LEU A 48 -15.22 -1.57 4.59
C LEU A 48 -13.99 -0.76 4.16
N ALA A 49 -13.63 -0.77 2.88
CA ALA A 49 -12.50 0.02 2.37
C ALA A 49 -12.70 1.53 2.57
N VAL A 50 -13.93 2.02 2.37
CA VAL A 50 -14.30 3.42 2.64
C VAL A 50 -14.20 3.73 4.13
N GLU A 51 -14.72 2.87 4.99
CA GLU A 51 -14.63 3.01 6.44
C GLU A 51 -13.17 3.06 6.91
N LEU A 52 -12.34 2.13 6.44
CA LEU A 52 -10.91 2.08 6.77
C LEU A 52 -10.17 3.31 6.23
N ALA A 53 -10.51 3.81 5.03
CA ALA A 53 -9.90 5.02 4.50
C ALA A 53 -10.22 6.28 5.33
N GLN A 54 -11.37 6.30 6.01
CA GLN A 54 -11.81 7.40 6.87
C GLN A 54 -11.45 7.23 8.34
N THR A 55 -11.07 6.02 8.76
CA THR A 55 -10.67 5.73 10.13
C THR A 55 -9.25 6.26 10.36
N PRO A 56 -9.07 7.32 11.18
CA PRO A 56 -7.80 8.03 11.26
C PRO A 56 -6.71 7.22 11.98
N PHE A 57 -7.10 6.37 12.93
CA PHE A 57 -6.19 5.56 13.72
C PHE A 57 -6.79 4.17 13.98
N ILE A 58 -5.94 3.15 13.95
CA ILE A 58 -6.24 1.82 14.48
C ILE A 58 -5.20 1.56 15.57
N ASP A 59 -5.68 1.43 16.82
CA ASP A 59 -4.85 1.49 18.01
C ASP A 59 -3.94 2.74 18.01
N ARG A 60 -2.63 2.53 17.90
CA ARG A 60 -1.61 3.60 17.88
C ARG A 60 -1.09 3.91 16.48
N TYR A 61 -1.63 3.29 15.43
CA TYR A 61 -1.15 3.44 14.07
C TYR A 61 -2.08 4.38 13.29
N ALA A 62 -1.50 5.41 12.67
CA ALA A 62 -2.23 6.23 11.72
C ALA A 62 -2.70 5.36 10.54
N ASN A 63 -3.93 5.57 10.11
CA ASN A 63 -4.61 4.72 9.14
C ASN A 63 -5.34 5.56 8.08
N GLY A 64 -5.67 4.91 6.96
CA GLY A 64 -6.42 5.52 5.88
C GLY A 64 -5.78 6.82 5.36
N LEU A 65 -6.61 7.82 5.09
CA LEU A 65 -6.15 9.11 4.57
C LEU A 65 -5.35 9.93 5.59
N THR A 66 -5.54 9.68 6.90
CA THR A 66 -4.76 10.34 7.96
C THR A 66 -3.31 9.85 8.00
N ALA A 67 -3.04 8.61 7.57
CA ALA A 67 -1.68 8.10 7.47
C ALA A 67 -0.81 8.95 6.54
N TYR A 68 -1.39 9.51 5.46
CA TYR A 68 -0.68 10.47 4.60
C TYR A 68 -0.26 11.72 5.35
N ASP A 69 -1.12 12.28 6.22
CA ASP A 69 -0.79 13.50 6.97
C ASP A 69 0.39 13.29 7.92
N VAL A 70 0.39 12.16 8.62
CA VAL A 70 1.48 11.79 9.52
C VAL A 70 2.77 11.59 8.70
N TRP A 71 2.69 10.87 7.58
CA TRP A 71 3.84 10.62 6.73
C TRP A 71 4.41 11.91 6.11
N ILE A 72 3.55 12.80 5.61
CA ILE A 72 3.94 14.12 5.08
C ILE A 72 4.63 14.93 6.17
N LYS A 73 4.06 15.00 7.37
CA LYS A 73 4.64 15.73 8.50
C LYS A 73 6.02 15.20 8.88
N ASP A 74 6.19 13.88 8.87
CA ASP A 74 7.47 13.25 9.18
C ASP A 74 8.53 13.59 8.11
N LEU A 75 8.17 13.57 6.83
CA LEU A 75 9.06 13.95 5.73
C LEU A 75 9.48 15.42 5.77
N GLU A 76 8.60 16.30 6.23
CA GLU A 76 8.86 17.74 6.36
C GLU A 76 9.71 18.09 7.59
N ASN A 77 9.93 17.14 8.51
CA ASN A 77 10.67 17.35 9.74
C ASN A 77 12.20 17.25 9.54
N GLU A 78 12.78 18.26 8.89
CA GLU A 78 14.23 18.31 8.63
C GLU A 78 15.07 18.38 9.91
N GLU A 79 14.53 18.96 10.99
CA GLU A 79 15.21 18.98 12.29
C GLU A 79 15.44 17.54 12.80
N MET A 80 14.42 16.68 12.72
CA MET A 80 14.54 15.28 13.08
C MET A 80 15.62 14.57 12.24
N PHE A 81 15.61 14.74 10.92
CA PHE A 81 16.59 14.09 10.04
C PHE A 81 18.02 14.59 10.25
N SER A 82 18.21 15.90 10.51
CA SER A 82 19.54 16.48 10.75
C SER A 82 20.23 15.96 12.01
N LYS A 83 19.45 15.42 12.96
CA LYS A 83 19.96 14.83 14.21
C LYS A 83 20.26 13.34 14.09
N MET A 84 19.83 12.69 13.01
CA MET A 84 20.05 11.25 12.81
C MET A 84 21.49 10.95 12.42
N ASN A 85 22.03 9.87 12.97
CA ASN A 85 23.24 9.27 12.42
C ASN A 85 22.93 8.49 11.12
N GLN A 86 23.98 8.03 10.43
CA GLN A 86 23.83 7.34 9.15
C GLN A 86 22.97 6.07 9.23
N LYS A 87 23.05 5.30 10.32
CA LYS A 87 22.28 4.07 10.52
C LYS A 87 20.79 4.38 10.71
N GLU A 88 20.48 5.40 11.50
CA GLU A 88 19.10 5.86 11.70
C GLU A 88 18.50 6.36 10.38
N LEU A 89 19.23 7.23 9.67
CA LEU A 89 18.79 7.73 8.37
C LEU A 89 18.55 6.60 7.37
N PHE A 90 19.42 5.59 7.34
CA PHE A 90 19.26 4.41 6.50
C PHE A 90 17.97 3.63 6.80
N ILE A 91 17.66 3.42 8.08
CA ILE A 91 16.43 2.73 8.50
C ILE A 91 15.20 3.53 8.07
N HIS A 92 15.18 4.84 8.32
CA HIS A 92 14.07 5.69 7.91
C HIS A 92 13.90 5.71 6.38
N TRP A 93 15.00 5.79 5.64
CA TRP A 93 14.98 5.71 4.19
C TRP A 93 14.41 4.38 3.70
N HIS A 94 14.87 3.26 4.26
CA HIS A 94 14.35 1.93 3.93
C HIS A 94 12.85 1.80 4.17
N ILE A 95 12.37 2.25 5.33
CA ILE A 95 10.95 2.20 5.69
C ILE A 95 10.13 3.07 4.73
N ASN A 96 10.63 4.26 4.36
CA ASN A 96 9.95 5.15 3.42
C ASN A 96 9.79 4.50 2.04
N GLY A 97 10.86 3.91 1.49
CA GLY A 97 10.78 3.22 0.22
C GLY A 97 9.84 2.01 0.28
N TRP A 98 9.92 1.21 1.35
CA TRP A 98 9.07 0.03 1.52
C TRP A 98 7.57 0.37 1.60
N ILE A 99 7.22 1.40 2.38
CA ILE A 99 5.82 1.85 2.51
C ILE A 99 5.30 2.38 1.17
N TYR A 100 6.12 3.11 0.42
CA TYR A 100 5.73 3.65 -0.88
C TYR A 100 5.51 2.57 -1.93
N ASP A 101 6.38 1.56 -1.98
CA ASP A 101 6.23 0.40 -2.86
C ASP A 101 4.98 -0.42 -2.51
N SER A 102 4.78 -0.67 -1.21
CA SER A 102 3.57 -1.34 -0.69
C SER A 102 2.29 -0.59 -1.07
N LEU A 103 2.32 0.75 -1.03
CA LEU A 103 1.20 1.59 -1.44
C LEU A 103 0.93 1.47 -2.95
N TYR A 104 1.98 1.46 -3.78
CA TYR A 104 1.85 1.27 -5.22
C TYR A 104 1.18 -0.06 -5.55
N ASP A 105 1.64 -1.15 -4.95
CA ASP A 105 1.07 -2.49 -5.12
C ASP A 105 -0.40 -2.56 -4.68
N ALA A 106 -0.71 -2.00 -3.51
CA ALA A 106 -2.08 -1.93 -3.01
C ALA A 106 -3.01 -1.16 -3.97
N ARG A 107 -2.52 -0.09 -4.61
CA ARG A 107 -3.31 0.69 -5.58
C ARG A 107 -3.42 0.00 -6.92
N ASN A 108 -2.40 -0.72 -7.36
CA ASN A 108 -2.49 -1.58 -8.53
C ASN A 108 -3.54 -2.68 -8.33
N ALA A 109 -3.53 -3.35 -7.17
CA ALA A 109 -4.54 -4.34 -6.83
C ALA A 109 -5.95 -3.74 -6.74
N ALA A 110 -6.11 -2.55 -6.15
CA ALA A 110 -7.40 -1.86 -6.06
C ALA A 110 -7.98 -1.55 -7.45
N VAL A 111 -7.17 -1.03 -8.37
CA VAL A 111 -7.58 -0.78 -9.77
C VAL A 111 -8.12 -2.05 -10.42
N GLU A 112 -7.36 -3.15 -10.35
CA GLU A 112 -7.75 -4.41 -10.99
C GLU A 112 -8.96 -5.05 -10.30
N TYR A 113 -9.08 -4.92 -8.98
CA TYR A 113 -10.26 -5.33 -8.23
C TYR A 113 -11.51 -4.57 -8.68
N LEU A 114 -11.44 -3.24 -8.81
CA LEU A 114 -12.57 -2.42 -9.23
C LEU A 114 -13.00 -2.72 -10.68
N LYS A 115 -12.05 -2.94 -11.60
CA LYS A 115 -12.35 -3.38 -12.97
C LYS A 115 -13.07 -4.74 -13.02
N LYS A 116 -12.72 -5.67 -12.12
CA LYS A 116 -13.43 -6.95 -12.00
C LYS A 116 -14.82 -6.76 -11.38
N ALA A 117 -14.94 -5.93 -10.35
CA ALA A 117 -16.21 -5.60 -9.73
C ALA A 117 -17.20 -4.94 -10.70
N GLU A 118 -16.72 -4.08 -11.60
CA GLU A 118 -17.53 -3.46 -12.66
C GLU A 118 -18.27 -4.50 -13.53
N LYS A 119 -17.66 -5.67 -13.78
CA LYS A 119 -18.24 -6.74 -14.60
C LYS A 119 -19.35 -7.53 -13.88
N ILE A 120 -19.42 -7.43 -12.55
CA ILE A 120 -20.33 -8.20 -11.70
C ILE A 120 -21.48 -7.32 -11.19
N LEU A 121 -21.23 -6.02 -11.00
CA LEU A 121 -22.23 -5.07 -10.53
C LEU A 121 -23.04 -4.49 -11.70
N ASP A 122 -24.26 -4.05 -11.38
CA ASP A 122 -25.18 -3.45 -12.34
C ASP A 122 -25.66 -2.07 -11.89
N GLY A 123 -26.24 -1.34 -12.86
CA GLY A 123 -26.89 -0.04 -12.63
C GLY A 123 -25.95 0.99 -12.00
N LYS A 124 -26.46 1.75 -11.03
CA LYS A 124 -25.70 2.86 -10.42
C LYS A 124 -24.40 2.42 -9.75
N ASN A 125 -24.37 1.23 -9.13
CA ASN A 125 -23.16 0.74 -8.46
C ASN A 125 -22.07 0.40 -9.48
N ARG A 126 -22.42 -0.05 -10.69
CA ARG A 126 -21.46 -0.25 -11.78
C ARG A 126 -20.80 1.07 -12.20
N GLU A 127 -21.60 2.10 -12.45
CA GLU A 127 -21.09 3.42 -12.85
C GLU A 127 -20.19 4.04 -11.77
N ILE A 128 -20.56 3.91 -10.49
CA ILE A 128 -19.73 4.36 -9.36
C ILE A 128 -18.37 3.64 -9.37
N ILE A 129 -18.36 2.33 -9.61
CA ILE A 129 -17.12 1.55 -9.58
C ILE A 129 -16.24 1.82 -10.78
N LYS A 130 -16.84 2.00 -11.95
CA LYS A 130 -16.13 2.45 -13.15
C LYS A 130 -15.44 3.79 -12.93
N GLU A 131 -16.18 4.80 -12.43
CA GLU A 131 -15.62 6.11 -12.12
C GLU A 131 -14.51 6.00 -11.06
N ALA A 132 -14.72 5.22 -9.99
CA ALA A 132 -13.71 5.02 -8.96
C ALA A 132 -12.44 4.35 -9.51
N ALA A 133 -12.57 3.36 -10.39
CA ALA A 133 -11.43 2.71 -11.04
C ALA A 133 -10.59 3.72 -11.83
N GLU A 134 -11.23 4.62 -12.60
CA GLU A 134 -10.54 5.70 -13.32
C GLU A 134 -9.82 6.68 -12.37
N LYS A 135 -10.40 6.99 -11.20
CA LYS A 135 -9.73 7.83 -10.19
C LYS A 135 -8.54 7.10 -9.55
N PHE A 136 -8.68 5.82 -9.19
CA PHE A 136 -7.58 5.04 -8.66
C PHE A 136 -6.46 4.81 -9.68
N GLU A 137 -6.78 4.80 -10.97
CA GLU A 137 -5.75 4.80 -12.01
C GLU A 137 -4.90 6.07 -12.02
N ARG A 138 -5.53 7.22 -11.77
CA ARG A 138 -4.80 8.48 -11.60
C ARG A 138 -3.93 8.47 -10.34
N VAL A 139 -4.41 7.87 -9.25
CA VAL A 139 -3.61 7.66 -8.03
C VAL A 139 -2.39 6.78 -8.33
N ARG A 140 -2.61 5.62 -8.94
CA ARG A 140 -1.54 4.68 -9.34
C ARG A 140 -0.49 5.37 -10.22
N LYS A 141 -0.94 6.12 -11.22
CA LYS A 141 -0.05 6.90 -12.10
C LYS A 141 0.75 7.94 -11.32
N ALA A 142 0.12 8.70 -10.43
CA ALA A 142 0.81 9.69 -9.62
C ALA A 142 1.88 9.05 -8.71
N ILE A 143 1.59 7.89 -8.12
CA ILE A 143 2.57 7.13 -7.33
C ILE A 143 3.73 6.70 -8.23
N PHE A 144 3.45 6.11 -9.39
CA PHE A 144 4.47 5.71 -10.35
C PHE A 144 5.31 6.89 -10.88
N GLU A 145 4.75 8.08 -11.04
CA GLU A 145 5.53 9.22 -11.54
C GLU A 145 6.46 9.83 -10.48
N ASN A 146 6.21 9.58 -9.19
CA ASN A 146 6.93 10.19 -8.07
C ASN A 146 7.78 9.21 -7.25
N TRP A 147 7.93 7.95 -7.68
CA TRP A 147 8.71 6.92 -6.95
C TRP A 147 10.15 7.33 -6.68
N ILE A 148 10.71 8.21 -7.52
CA ILE A 148 12.09 8.69 -7.43
C ILE A 148 12.41 9.36 -6.08
N TYR A 149 11.41 9.81 -5.32
CA TYR A 149 11.60 10.41 -3.99
C TYR A 149 11.60 9.38 -2.85
N PHE A 150 11.28 8.12 -3.16
CA PHE A 150 11.05 7.02 -2.22
C PHE A 150 11.86 5.78 -2.62
N THR A 151 13.13 5.98 -2.97
CA THR A 151 14.03 4.91 -3.38
C THR A 151 14.33 3.95 -2.22
N MET A 152 14.70 2.71 -2.52
CA MET A 152 15.20 1.79 -1.50
C MET A 152 16.72 1.92 -1.33
N PRO A 153 17.26 1.94 -0.10
CA PRO A 153 18.71 2.03 0.13
C PRO A 153 19.53 0.88 -0.44
N HIS A 154 18.93 -0.26 -0.75
CA HIS A 154 19.64 -1.39 -1.38
C HIS A 154 19.67 -1.29 -2.91
N TRP A 155 18.86 -0.44 -3.53
CA TRP A 155 19.02 -0.09 -4.96
C TRP A 155 20.28 0.76 -5.21
N VAL A 156 20.81 1.33 -4.12
CA VAL A 156 21.90 2.31 -4.10
C VAL A 156 23.28 1.69 -4.06
N SER A 157 23.41 0.39 -3.77
CA SER A 157 24.71 -0.29 -3.90
C SER A 157 25.24 -0.28 -5.35
N GLN A 158 24.43 0.18 -6.32
CA GLN A 158 24.81 0.41 -7.71
C GLN A 158 25.07 1.89 -8.06
N GLY A 159 25.02 2.82 -7.08
CA GLY A 159 25.30 4.27 -7.23
C GLY A 159 24.33 5.04 -8.13
N ARG A 160 23.51 4.35 -8.92
CA ARG A 160 22.57 4.88 -9.88
C ARG A 160 21.43 3.87 -10.03
N THR A 161 20.20 4.35 -10.13
CA THR A 161 19.04 3.49 -10.43
C THR A 161 18.54 3.79 -11.84
N TRP A 162 18.41 2.74 -12.64
CA TRP A 162 17.78 2.84 -13.95
C TRP A 162 16.27 3.00 -13.80
N THR A 163 15.70 3.92 -14.56
CA THR A 163 14.26 4.11 -14.72
C THR A 163 13.91 4.01 -16.21
N PRO A 164 12.66 3.71 -16.58
CA PRO A 164 12.24 3.74 -17.98
C PRO A 164 12.48 5.08 -18.70
N LYS A 165 12.71 6.17 -17.96
CA LYS A 165 12.90 7.53 -18.51
C LYS A 165 14.35 8.02 -18.45
N ALA A 166 15.14 7.57 -17.48
CA ALA A 166 16.51 8.03 -17.24
C ALA A 166 17.22 7.15 -16.20
N THR A 167 18.55 7.23 -16.15
CA THR A 167 19.33 6.77 -14.99
C THR A 167 19.50 7.94 -14.03
N ILE A 168 19.05 7.80 -12.78
CA ILE A 168 19.13 8.86 -11.78
C ILE A 168 20.06 8.47 -10.63
N GLU A 169 20.71 9.47 -10.06
CA GLU A 169 21.47 9.32 -8.81
C GLU A 169 20.46 9.19 -7.67
N THR A 170 20.46 8.01 -7.08
CA THR A 170 19.61 7.66 -5.93
C THR A 170 20.46 7.35 -4.71
N ASP A 171 21.77 7.63 -4.79
CA ASP A 171 22.77 7.18 -3.83
C ASP A 171 22.61 7.79 -2.43
N LYS A 172 21.78 8.82 -2.33
CA LYS A 172 21.46 9.53 -1.10
C LYS A 172 19.97 9.82 -1.05
N TRP A 173 19.43 9.84 0.16
CA TRP A 173 18.11 10.38 0.43
C TRP A 173 18.24 11.81 0.98
N THR A 174 18.08 12.77 0.07
CA THR A 174 18.40 14.18 0.34
C THR A 174 17.21 14.93 0.96
N PRO A 175 17.46 16.07 1.63
CA PRO A 175 16.39 16.98 2.07
C PRO A 175 15.45 17.41 0.93
N GLU A 176 16.00 17.59 -0.28
CA GLU A 176 15.19 17.95 -1.44
C GLU A 176 14.25 16.82 -1.86
N MET A 177 14.74 15.57 -1.87
CA MET A 177 13.91 14.40 -2.16
C MET A 177 12.77 14.27 -1.15
N ARG A 178 13.05 14.43 0.15
CA ARG A 178 12.00 14.39 1.18
C ARG A 178 10.94 15.46 1.00
N ARG A 179 11.36 16.71 0.74
CA ARG A 179 10.44 17.82 0.46
C ARG A 179 9.58 17.56 -0.76
N LYS A 180 10.18 17.12 -1.87
CA LYS A 180 9.45 16.77 -3.10
C LYS A 180 8.54 15.56 -2.90
N GLY A 181 8.98 14.58 -2.11
CA GLY A 181 8.16 13.44 -1.69
C GLY A 181 6.94 13.86 -0.88
N ALA A 182 7.09 14.78 0.07
CA ALA A 182 5.98 15.34 0.83
C ALA A 182 4.95 16.04 -0.10
N GLU A 183 5.41 16.86 -1.04
CA GLU A 183 4.52 17.48 -2.05
C GLU A 183 3.82 16.45 -2.94
N ALA A 184 4.53 15.40 -3.37
CA ALA A 184 3.94 14.31 -4.12
C ALA A 184 2.84 13.59 -3.30
N LEU A 185 3.08 13.30 -2.03
CA LEU A 185 2.10 12.68 -1.13
C LEU A 185 0.88 13.57 -0.90
N LYS A 186 1.04 14.89 -0.78
CA LYS A 186 -0.10 15.84 -0.70
C LYS A 186 -1.02 15.69 -1.93
N ASN A 187 -0.43 15.63 -3.13
CA ASN A 187 -1.18 15.44 -4.36
C ASN A 187 -1.82 14.04 -4.43
N ILE A 188 -1.08 12.98 -4.12
CA ILE A 188 -1.58 11.60 -4.11
C ILE A 188 -2.75 11.46 -3.13
N LYS A 189 -2.63 12.02 -1.92
CA LYS A 189 -3.70 12.06 -0.92
C LYS A 189 -4.96 12.73 -1.46
N LYS A 190 -4.83 13.87 -2.15
CA LYS A 190 -5.97 14.56 -2.77
C LYS A 190 -6.67 13.67 -3.80
N LEU A 191 -5.91 13.00 -4.66
CA LEU A 191 -6.45 12.07 -5.65
C LEU A 191 -7.13 10.85 -5.00
N GLU A 192 -6.53 10.29 -3.95
CA GLU A 192 -7.17 9.22 -3.17
C GLU A 192 -8.47 9.68 -2.52
N GLN A 193 -8.49 10.88 -1.95
CA GLN A 193 -9.68 11.45 -1.34
C GLN A 193 -10.81 11.59 -2.36
N GLU A 194 -10.50 12.03 -3.59
CA GLU A 194 -11.45 12.07 -4.71
C GLU A 194 -11.99 10.67 -5.04
N ALA A 195 -11.12 9.66 -5.13
CA ALA A 195 -11.50 8.27 -5.43
C ALA A 195 -12.43 7.68 -4.35
N PHE A 196 -12.07 7.84 -3.08
CA PHE A 196 -12.91 7.36 -1.95
C PHE A 196 -14.23 8.13 -1.85
N ASN A 197 -14.28 9.41 -2.23
CA ASN A 197 -15.54 10.16 -2.28
C ASN A 197 -16.52 9.62 -3.35
N ILE A 198 -16.01 8.98 -4.41
CA ILE A 198 -16.86 8.24 -5.35
C ILE A 198 -17.35 6.94 -4.71
N LEU A 199 -16.45 6.14 -4.13
CA LEU A 199 -16.81 4.86 -3.49
C LEU A 199 -17.83 5.01 -2.37
N LYS A 200 -17.82 6.12 -1.62
CA LYS A 200 -18.83 6.45 -0.59
C LYS A 200 -20.28 6.44 -1.11
N LYS A 201 -20.48 6.60 -2.41
CA LYS A 201 -21.82 6.65 -3.02
C LYS A 201 -22.42 5.25 -3.25
N ILE A 202 -21.65 4.18 -3.03
CA ILE A 202 -22.11 2.81 -3.27
C ILE A 202 -23.26 2.44 -2.33
N LYS A 203 -24.25 1.70 -2.84
CA LYS A 203 -25.42 1.25 -2.08
C LYS A 203 -25.36 -0.24 -1.82
#